data_AF-A0A7W1T1M3-F1
#
_entry.id   AF-A0A7W1T1M3-F1
#
_cell.length_a   1.000
_cell.length_b   1.000
_cell.length_c   1.000
_cell.angle_alpha   90.00
_cell.angle_beta   90.00
_cell.angle_gamma   90.00
#
_symmetry.space_group_name_H-M   'P 1'
#
loop_
_entity.id
_entity.type
_entity.pdbx_description
1 polymer ?
#
loop_
_entity_poly.entity_id
_entity_poly.type
_entity_poly.pdbx_seq_one_letter_code
_entity_poly.pdbx_strand_id
1 'polypeptide(L)'
;MEELRVDSTTSYVWVHHAKLNKFPVTQFETVQQSYEQYRDTAAHKLGKPYFPNVSMGWDSSPRACQTDIYVERKYPFFPVIQGNTPAAFGKALHSARMFLDNTPELKQKIITINSWNEWTEGSYLEPDTLNKFEYLNQIGKVFPKSTRS
;
A
#
# COMPACT_ATOMS: atom_id res chain seq x y z
N MET A 1 20.29 -2.88 -11.43
CA MET A 1 20.25 -3.15 -9.98
C MET A 1 21.62 -3.51 -9.40
N GLU A 2 22.51 -4.18 -10.14
CA GLU A 2 23.84 -4.56 -9.65
C GLU A 2 24.74 -3.35 -9.31
N GLU A 3 24.71 -2.30 -10.14
CA GLU A 3 25.47 -1.07 -9.88
C GLU A 3 25.04 -0.33 -8.60
N LEU A 4 23.76 -0.43 -8.23
CA LEU A 4 23.21 0.18 -7.01
C LEU A 4 23.59 -0.58 -5.74
N ARG A 5 24.12 -1.81 -5.88
CA ARG A 5 24.55 -2.67 -4.76
C ARG A 5 23.49 -2.86 -3.67
N VAL A 6 22.22 -2.94 -4.08
CA VAL A 6 21.11 -3.24 -3.17
C VAL A 6 20.90 -4.73 -3.00
N ASP A 7 20.56 -5.14 -1.78
CA ASP A 7 20.27 -6.54 -1.43
C ASP A 7 18.82 -6.94 -1.72
N SER A 8 17.91 -5.97 -1.78
CA SER A 8 16.48 -6.20 -1.99
C SER A 8 15.78 -4.96 -2.54
N THR A 9 14.52 -5.14 -2.92
CA THR A 9 13.66 -4.10 -3.48
C THR A 9 12.29 -4.11 -2.82
N THR A 10 11.58 -2.99 -2.86
CA THR A 10 10.20 -2.83 -2.39
C THR A 10 9.52 -1.73 -3.19
N SER A 11 8.21 -1.61 -3.07
CA SER A 11 7.46 -0.45 -3.57
C SER A 11 7.32 0.64 -2.51
N TYR A 12 7.18 1.88 -2.95
CA TYR A 12 6.81 3.01 -2.09
C TYR A 12 5.30 3.03 -1.81
N VAL A 13 4.48 2.98 -2.88
CA VAL A 13 3.01 3.05 -2.84
C VAL A 13 2.44 2.22 -4.00
N TRP A 14 1.22 1.71 -3.86
CA TRP A 14 0.58 0.89 -4.88
C TRP A 14 0.36 1.62 -6.21
N VAL A 15 0.03 2.92 -6.18
CA VAL A 15 -0.35 3.67 -7.39
C VAL A 15 0.79 3.83 -8.41
N HIS A 16 2.05 3.59 -8.02
CA HIS A 16 3.19 3.54 -8.94
C HIS A 16 3.20 2.28 -9.83
N HIS A 17 2.47 1.24 -9.42
CA HIS A 17 2.47 -0.07 -10.05
C HIS A 17 1.06 -0.58 -10.41
N ALA A 18 0.03 0.00 -9.81
CA ALA A 18 -1.37 -0.28 -10.06
C ALA A 18 -2.07 0.99 -10.56
N LYS A 19 -2.50 0.99 -11.83
CA LYS A 19 -3.19 2.14 -12.43
C LYS A 19 -4.54 2.40 -11.79
N LEU A 20 -4.84 3.67 -11.55
CA LEU A 20 -6.17 4.12 -11.13
C LEU A 20 -7.02 4.41 -12.37
N ASN A 21 -7.78 3.42 -12.83
CA ASN A 21 -8.43 3.45 -14.14
C ASN A 21 -9.80 4.14 -14.16
N LYS A 22 -10.27 4.69 -13.02
CA LYS A 22 -11.58 5.36 -12.91
C LYS A 22 -11.44 6.67 -12.17
N PHE A 23 -11.83 7.76 -12.82
CA PHE A 23 -11.97 9.08 -12.21
C PHE A 23 -13.43 9.32 -11.76
N PRO A 24 -13.67 9.97 -10.61
CA PRO A 24 -12.67 10.42 -9.64
C PRO A 24 -12.19 9.31 -8.71
N VAL A 25 -12.85 8.15 -8.68
CA VAL A 25 -12.61 7.10 -7.68
C VAL A 25 -12.29 5.76 -8.33
N THR A 26 -11.20 5.15 -7.88
CA THR A 26 -10.91 3.72 -8.07
C THR A 26 -11.04 2.99 -6.72
N GLN A 27 -11.64 1.79 -6.74
CA GLN A 27 -11.90 1.03 -5.49
C GLN A 27 -10.61 0.37 -4.97
N PHE A 28 -10.41 0.41 -3.66
CA PHE A 28 -9.22 -0.12 -2.98
C PHE A 28 -8.93 -1.58 -3.34
N GLU A 29 -9.96 -2.43 -3.35
CA GLU A 29 -9.82 -3.85 -3.72
C GLU A 29 -9.34 -4.04 -5.16
N THR A 30 -9.81 -3.21 -6.10
CA THR A 30 -9.34 -3.24 -7.49
C THR A 30 -7.86 -2.85 -7.59
N VAL A 31 -7.44 -1.82 -6.83
CA VAL A 31 -6.02 -1.41 -6.79
C VAL A 31 -5.16 -2.48 -6.13
N GLN A 32 -5.64 -3.08 -5.03
CA GLN A 32 -4.98 -4.20 -4.35
C GLN A 32 -4.72 -5.35 -5.32
N GLN A 33 -5.76 -5.85 -6.01
CA GLN A 33 -5.63 -6.97 -6.96
C GLN A 33 -4.61 -6.67 -8.07
N SER A 34 -4.62 -5.45 -8.60
CA SER A 34 -3.66 -5.00 -9.63
C SER A 34 -2.22 -4.95 -9.09
N TYR A 35 -2.04 -4.43 -7.87
CA TYR A 35 -0.73 -4.40 -7.22
C TYR A 35 -0.22 -5.80 -6.88
N GLU A 36 -1.09 -6.72 -6.46
CA GLU A 36 -0.73 -8.11 -6.18
C GLU A 36 -0.18 -8.80 -7.43
N GLN A 37 -0.81 -8.61 -8.60
CA GLN A 37 -0.29 -9.09 -9.88
C GLN A 37 1.10 -8.52 -10.20
N TYR A 38 1.35 -7.25 -9.89
CA TYR A 38 2.68 -6.67 -10.02
C TYR A 38 3.68 -7.32 -9.05
N ARG A 39 3.36 -7.38 -7.76
CA ARG A 39 4.19 -7.95 -6.68
C ARG A 39 4.67 -9.35 -7.04
N ASP A 40 3.79 -10.20 -7.55
CA ASP A 40 4.10 -11.59 -7.88
C ASP A 40 5.14 -11.73 -9.00
N THR A 41 5.38 -10.65 -9.77
CA THR A 41 6.41 -10.61 -10.83
C THR A 41 7.61 -9.72 -10.50
N ALA A 42 7.56 -8.96 -9.40
CA ALA A 42 8.49 -7.88 -9.13
C ALA A 42 9.93 -8.38 -8.88
N ALA A 43 10.09 -9.47 -8.12
CA ALA A 43 11.41 -10.03 -7.83
C ALA A 43 12.15 -10.45 -9.11
N HIS A 44 11.44 -11.12 -10.02
CA HIS A 44 11.98 -11.52 -11.32
C HIS A 44 12.31 -10.32 -12.19
N LYS A 45 11.38 -9.36 -12.32
CA LYS A 45 11.57 -8.14 -13.13
C LYS A 45 12.76 -7.29 -12.67
N LEU A 46 13.00 -7.22 -11.37
CA LEU A 46 14.07 -6.41 -10.78
C LEU A 46 15.38 -7.19 -10.57
N GLY A 47 15.35 -8.52 -10.73
CA GLY A 47 16.52 -9.39 -10.52
C GLY A 47 17.02 -9.38 -9.07
N LYS A 48 16.14 -9.08 -8.11
CA LYS A 48 16.46 -8.96 -6.67
C LYS A 48 15.30 -9.46 -5.81
N PRO A 49 15.55 -9.95 -4.59
CA PRO A 49 14.50 -10.21 -3.61
C PRO A 49 13.55 -9.02 -3.49
N TYR A 50 12.25 -9.30 -3.43
CA TYR A 50 11.22 -8.28 -3.32
C TYR A 50 10.41 -8.45 -2.04
N PHE A 51 10.32 -7.38 -1.25
CA PHE A 51 9.49 -7.30 -0.06
C PHE A 51 8.22 -6.51 -0.37
N PRO A 52 7.02 -7.00 0.01
CA PRO A 52 5.79 -6.33 -0.35
C PRO A 52 5.56 -5.04 0.45
N ASN A 53 4.98 -4.06 -0.22
CA ASN A 53 4.30 -2.91 0.36
C ASN A 53 2.79 -3.14 0.52
N VAL A 54 2.20 -2.62 1.58
CA VAL A 54 0.75 -2.41 1.72
C VAL A 54 0.50 -0.91 1.81
N SER A 55 -0.27 -0.35 0.88
CA SER A 55 -0.67 1.05 0.93
C SER A 55 -1.98 1.21 1.68
N MET A 56 -2.07 2.24 2.50
CA MET A 56 -3.26 2.61 3.26
C MET A 56 -4.34 3.22 2.39
N GLY A 57 -3.94 3.94 1.34
CA GLY A 57 -4.84 4.63 0.45
C GLY A 57 -4.06 5.45 -0.58
N TRP A 58 -4.78 6.31 -1.29
CA TRP A 58 -4.22 7.36 -2.12
C TRP A 58 -5.28 8.43 -2.37
N ASP A 59 -5.00 9.66 -1.99
CA ASP A 59 -5.81 10.83 -2.26
C ASP A 59 -4.91 12.07 -2.34
N SER A 60 -4.56 12.48 -3.56
CA SER A 60 -3.78 13.70 -3.79
C SER A 60 -4.64 14.97 -3.83
N SER A 61 -5.97 14.86 -3.72
CA SER A 61 -6.89 16.00 -3.83
C SER A 61 -6.67 17.10 -2.78
N PRO A 62 -6.15 16.85 -1.55
CA PRO A 62 -5.80 17.93 -0.63
C PRO A 62 -4.71 18.86 -1.17
N ARG A 63 -3.88 18.38 -2.10
CA ARG A 63 -2.83 19.18 -2.75
C ARG A 63 -3.39 20.02 -3.92
N ALA A 64 -4.64 19.78 -4.34
CA ALA A 64 -5.31 20.56 -5.37
C ALA A 64 -5.82 21.92 -4.86
N CYS A 65 -6.03 22.87 -5.77
CA CYS A 65 -6.68 24.13 -5.43
C CYS A 65 -8.14 23.87 -5.05
N GLN A 66 -8.49 24.09 -3.78
CA GLN A 66 -9.81 23.73 -3.24
C GLN A 66 -10.97 24.58 -3.77
N THR A 67 -10.68 25.70 -4.44
CA THR A 67 -11.68 26.55 -5.11
C THR A 67 -11.86 26.21 -6.60
N ASP A 68 -11.11 25.25 -7.13
CA ASP A 68 -11.20 24.81 -8.52
C ASP A 68 -12.12 23.57 -8.66
N ILE A 69 -12.57 23.28 -9.88
CA ILE A 69 -13.35 22.08 -10.18
C ILE A 69 -12.41 20.87 -10.21
N TYR A 70 -12.78 19.79 -9.52
CA TYR A 70 -12.00 18.55 -9.54
C TYR A 70 -12.30 17.73 -10.81
N VAL A 71 -11.52 17.98 -11.86
CA VAL A 71 -11.55 17.25 -13.14
C VAL A 71 -10.22 16.53 -13.38
N GLU A 72 -10.26 15.39 -14.07
CA GLU A 72 -9.06 14.60 -14.36
C GLU A 72 -8.07 15.41 -15.21
N ARG A 73 -6.91 15.70 -14.63
CA ARG A 73 -5.80 16.39 -15.33
C ARG A 73 -4.48 16.00 -14.70
N LYS A 74 -3.43 16.78 -14.94
CA LYS A 74 -2.13 16.56 -14.30
C LYS A 74 -2.27 16.58 -12.77
N TYR A 75 -1.32 15.90 -12.13
CA TYR A 75 -1.11 15.97 -10.70
C TYR A 75 -1.26 17.41 -10.16
N PRO A 76 -2.02 17.65 -9.07
CA PRO A 76 -2.60 16.68 -8.14
C PRO A 76 -4.05 16.23 -8.44
N PHE A 77 -4.60 16.58 -9.62
CA PHE A 77 -5.99 16.27 -10.00
C PHE A 77 -6.11 14.86 -10.59
N PHE A 78 -5.90 13.86 -9.74
CA PHE A 78 -5.79 12.46 -10.10
C PHE A 78 -6.93 11.64 -9.48
N PRO A 79 -7.26 10.44 -9.98
CA PRO A 79 -8.15 9.55 -9.25
C PRO A 79 -7.68 9.31 -7.81
N VAL A 80 -8.65 9.16 -6.90
CA VAL A 80 -8.43 8.79 -5.51
C VAL A 80 -8.84 7.34 -5.29
N ILE A 81 -8.31 6.74 -4.22
CA ILE A 81 -8.70 5.42 -3.78
C ILE A 81 -9.79 5.54 -2.72
N GLN A 82 -10.89 4.81 -2.90
CA GLN A 82 -11.96 4.70 -1.91
C GLN A 82 -12.19 3.24 -1.51
N GLY A 83 -12.79 3.02 -0.34
CA GLY A 83 -13.11 1.68 0.16
C GLY A 83 -11.97 1.04 0.95
N ASN A 84 -10.93 1.80 1.26
CA ASN A 84 -9.79 1.44 2.10
C ASN A 84 -10.15 1.38 3.60
N THR A 85 -11.27 0.75 3.95
CA THR A 85 -11.71 0.56 5.34
C THR A 85 -10.68 -0.22 6.16
N PRO A 86 -10.69 -0.13 7.50
CA PRO A 86 -9.80 -0.96 8.34
C PRO A 86 -9.89 -2.46 8.01
N ALA A 87 -11.09 -2.97 7.74
CA ALA A 87 -11.26 -4.37 7.35
C ALA A 87 -10.61 -4.70 5.99
N ALA A 88 -10.73 -3.80 5.00
CA ALA A 88 -10.09 -3.98 3.69
C ALA A 88 -8.55 -3.91 3.81
N PHE A 89 -8.03 -2.97 4.60
CA PHE A 89 -6.61 -2.89 4.91
C PHE A 89 -6.10 -4.16 5.60
N GLY A 90 -6.84 -4.70 6.57
CA GLY A 90 -6.52 -5.97 7.23
C GLY A 90 -6.43 -7.16 6.26
N LYS A 91 -7.32 -7.22 5.25
CA LYS A 91 -7.25 -8.22 4.18
C LYS A 91 -5.98 -8.07 3.33
N ALA A 92 -5.59 -6.83 3.01
CA ALA A 92 -4.36 -6.56 2.27
C ALA A 92 -3.10 -6.93 3.06
N LEU A 93 -3.06 -6.65 4.36
CA LEU A 93 -2.01 -7.10 5.26
C LEU A 93 -1.92 -8.64 5.30
N HIS A 94 -3.07 -9.32 5.40
CA HIS A 94 -3.11 -10.78 5.40
C HIS A 94 -2.59 -11.36 4.07
N SER A 95 -2.95 -10.77 2.93
CA SER A 95 -2.41 -11.14 1.62
C SER A 95 -0.89 -10.99 1.56
N ALA A 96 -0.35 -9.87 2.03
CA ALA A 96 1.10 -9.64 2.08
C ALA A 96 1.82 -10.64 3.00
N ARG A 97 1.22 -11.01 4.14
CA ARG A 97 1.72 -12.08 5.02
C ARG A 97 1.76 -13.43 4.29
N MET A 98 0.66 -13.82 3.66
CA MET A 98 0.58 -15.08 2.91
C MET A 98 1.60 -15.13 1.77
N PHE A 99 1.81 -14.03 1.05
CA PHE A 99 2.86 -13.93 0.03
C PHE A 99 4.23 -14.25 0.64
N LEU A 100 4.58 -13.60 1.75
CA LEU A 100 5.85 -13.83 2.43
C LEU A 100 6.01 -15.26 2.95
N ASP A 101 4.98 -15.83 3.56
CA ASP A 101 4.99 -17.19 4.09
C ASP A 101 5.19 -18.22 2.96
N ASN A 102 4.61 -17.96 1.78
CA ASN A 102 4.73 -18.81 0.59
C ASN A 102 5.97 -18.56 -0.27
N THR A 103 6.87 -17.66 0.14
CA THR A 103 8.10 -17.30 -0.59
C THR A 103 9.33 -17.82 0.17
N PRO A 104 9.69 -19.12 0.04
CA PRO A 104 10.73 -19.78 0.86
C PRO A 104 12.15 -19.22 0.65
N GLU A 105 12.43 -18.61 -0.50
CA GLU A 105 13.72 -17.97 -0.82
C GLU A 105 14.01 -16.73 0.04
N LEU A 106 12.97 -16.11 0.60
CA LEU A 106 13.11 -14.96 1.51
C LEU A 106 13.40 -15.45 2.92
N LYS A 107 14.67 -15.32 3.33
CA LYS A 107 15.14 -15.66 4.69
C LYS A 107 14.53 -14.75 5.77
N GLN A 108 14.41 -13.46 5.49
CA GLN A 108 13.66 -12.53 6.33
C GLN A 108 12.25 -12.33 5.77
N LYS A 109 11.29 -12.06 6.66
CA LYS A 109 9.92 -11.71 6.27
C LYS A 109 9.69 -10.25 6.63
N ILE A 110 9.79 -9.37 5.62
CA ILE A 110 9.70 -7.91 5.79
C ILE A 110 8.51 -7.41 4.96
N ILE A 111 7.67 -6.58 5.57
CA ILE A 111 6.60 -5.84 4.90
C ILE A 111 6.86 -4.36 5.13
N THR A 112 6.62 -3.54 4.11
CA THR A 112 6.55 -2.09 4.26
C THR A 112 5.09 -1.65 4.24
N ILE A 113 4.75 -0.62 5.02
CA ILE A 113 3.41 -0.02 4.99
C ILE A 113 3.57 1.45 4.62
N ASN A 114 2.87 1.88 3.59
CA ASN A 114 2.73 3.29 3.25
C ASN A 114 1.40 3.78 3.84
N SER A 115 1.38 4.66 4.83
CA SER A 115 2.53 5.15 5.62
C SER A 115 2.12 5.44 7.07
N TRP A 116 3.05 5.91 7.91
CA TRP A 116 2.67 6.40 9.24
C TRP A 116 1.75 7.62 9.13
N ASN A 117 2.13 8.66 8.40
CA ASN A 117 1.50 9.99 8.47
C ASN A 117 1.47 10.76 7.14
N GLU A 118 1.37 10.09 5.99
CA GLU A 118 1.22 10.77 4.69
C GLU A 118 -0.23 11.23 4.47
N TRP A 119 -0.64 12.19 5.29
CA TRP A 119 -1.97 12.80 5.28
C TRP A 119 -2.31 13.45 3.95
N THR A 120 -1.31 14.05 3.28
CA THR A 120 -1.54 14.78 2.02
C THR A 120 -1.70 13.88 0.81
N GLU A 121 -1.54 12.56 0.99
CA GLU A 121 -1.88 11.53 0.01
C GLU A 121 -2.97 10.58 0.54
N GLY A 122 -3.67 10.92 1.63
CA GLY A 122 -4.70 10.06 2.21
C GLY A 122 -4.22 8.66 2.62
N SER A 123 -2.92 8.50 2.89
CA SER A 123 -2.26 7.22 3.11
C SER A 123 -1.55 7.21 4.47
N TYR A 124 -2.34 7.30 5.54
CA TYR A 124 -1.85 7.42 6.92
C TYR A 124 -2.36 6.28 7.82
N LEU A 125 -1.52 5.85 8.76
CA LEU A 125 -1.85 4.93 9.87
C LEU A 125 -2.08 5.66 11.19
N GLU A 126 -1.57 6.89 11.29
CA GLU A 126 -1.69 7.74 12.46
C GLU A 126 -3.16 7.80 12.89
N PRO A 127 -3.47 7.54 14.18
CA PRO A 127 -4.85 7.54 14.65
C PRO A 127 -5.56 8.86 14.36
N ASP A 128 -6.76 8.76 13.80
CA ASP A 128 -7.58 9.91 13.44
C ASP A 128 -8.83 10.01 14.33
N THR A 129 -9.68 10.99 14.08
CA THR A 129 -10.93 11.16 14.84
C THR A 129 -12.05 10.20 14.40
N LEU A 130 -11.96 9.59 13.22
CA LEU A 130 -12.99 8.77 12.57
C LEU A 130 -12.81 7.27 12.88
N ASN A 131 -11.66 6.73 12.52
CA ASN A 131 -11.23 5.35 12.66
C ASN A 131 -10.46 5.09 13.96
N LYS A 132 -10.04 6.13 14.70
CA LYS A 132 -9.28 5.99 15.94
C LYS A 132 -8.06 5.09 15.72
N PHE A 133 -7.99 3.95 16.41
CA PHE A 133 -6.88 3.00 16.34
C PHE A 133 -7.15 1.81 15.42
N GLU A 134 -8.25 1.80 14.67
CA GLU A 134 -8.70 0.58 13.98
C GLU A 134 -7.69 0.05 12.96
N TYR A 135 -6.95 0.89 12.25
CA TYR A 135 -5.90 0.42 11.34
C TYR A 135 -4.73 -0.23 12.07
N LEU A 136 -4.28 0.34 13.20
CA LEU A 136 -3.25 -0.26 14.06
C LEU A 136 -3.74 -1.57 14.68
N ASN A 137 -5.03 -1.65 15.05
CA ASN A 137 -5.66 -2.88 15.53
C ASN A 137 -5.61 -3.99 14.47
N GLN A 138 -5.75 -3.66 13.18
CA GLN A 138 -5.63 -4.64 12.10
C GLN A 138 -4.19 -5.16 11.95
N ILE A 139 -3.18 -4.29 12.10
CA ILE A 139 -1.77 -4.73 12.15
C ILE A 139 -1.57 -5.71 13.31
N GLY A 140 -2.07 -5.39 14.51
CA GLY A 140 -1.97 -6.27 15.67
C GLY A 140 -2.68 -7.61 15.52
N LYS A 141 -3.81 -7.64 14.78
CA LYS A 141 -4.55 -8.88 14.47
C LYS A 141 -3.79 -9.77 13.48
N VAL A 142 -3.20 -9.19 12.43
CA VAL A 142 -2.49 -9.96 11.38
C VAL A 142 -1.08 -10.36 11.82
N PHE A 143 -0.41 -9.49 12.58
CA PHE A 143 0.95 -9.69 13.09
C PHE A 143 0.95 -9.62 14.62
N PRO A 144 0.37 -10.62 15.30
CA PRO A 144 0.38 -10.66 16.75
C PRO A 144 1.83 -10.70 17.27
N LYS A 145 2.06 -10.08 18.43
CA LYS A 145 3.36 -10.20 19.10
C LYS A 145 3.64 -11.68 19.31
N SER A 146 4.82 -12.14 18.90
CA SER A 146 5.31 -13.46 19.28
C SER A 146 5.29 -13.54 20.80
N THR A 147 4.44 -14.41 21.35
CA THR A 147 4.63 -14.90 22.71
C THR A 147 5.85 -15.78 22.68
N ARG A 148 7.04 -15.19 22.80
CA ARG A 148 8.25 -15.96 23.08
C ARG A 148 8.06 -16.54 24.48
N SER A 149 7.70 -17.81 24.55
CA SER A 149 7.93 -18.68 25.70
C SER A 149 9.40 -19.06 25.77
#